data_AF-A0A9E4ST17-F1
#
_entry.id   AF-A0A9E4ST17-F1
#
_cell.length_a   1.000
_cell.length_b   1.000
_cell.length_c   1.000
_cell.angle_alpha   90.00
_cell.angle_beta   90.00
_cell.angle_gamma   90.00
#
_symmetry.space_group_name_H-M   'P 1'
#
loop_
_entity.id
_entity.type
_entity.pdbx_description
1 polymer ?
#
loop_
_entity_poly.entity_id
_entity_poly.type
_entity_poly.pdbx_seq_one_letter_code
_entity_poly.pdbx_strand_id
1 'polypeptide(L)' 'LRLDAGLSTTTQAPCMAMGGQLFVNGTLQVWGDVNCDGLDPVDAILILRFDAGLPVQTPAGCPSLGELV' A
#
# COMPACT_ATOMS: atom_id res chain seq x y z
N LEU A 1 6.32 -10.16 -15.26
CA LEU A 1 6.54 -8.82 -14.67
C LEU A 1 7.56 -8.80 -13.52
N ARG A 2 7.53 -9.70 -12.51
CA ARG A 2 8.59 -9.77 -11.46
C ARG A 2 9.81 -10.61 -11.86
N LEU A 3 9.63 -11.65 -12.69
CA LEU A 3 10.74 -12.47 -13.21
C LEU A 3 11.54 -11.79 -14.34
N ASP A 4 10.96 -10.82 -15.03
CA ASP A 4 11.55 -10.28 -16.27
C ASP A 4 12.54 -9.14 -16.01
N ALA A 5 12.52 -8.53 -14.83
CA ALA A 5 13.36 -7.37 -14.49
C ALA A 5 14.61 -7.72 -13.66
N GLY A 6 14.81 -8.99 -13.27
CA GLY A 6 15.96 -9.42 -12.45
C GLY A 6 16.12 -8.70 -11.10
N LEU A 7 15.09 -7.96 -10.66
CA LEU A 7 15.16 -7.11 -9.49
C LEU A 7 14.75 -7.92 -8.24
N SER A 8 15.75 -8.40 -7.50
CA SER A 8 15.53 -8.87 -6.14
C SER A 8 15.21 -7.68 -5.25
N THR A 9 13.93 -7.48 -4.94
CA THR A 9 13.53 -6.56 -3.87
C THR A 9 13.84 -7.23 -2.54
N THR A 10 15.10 -7.15 -2.09
CA THR A 10 15.40 -7.39 -0.68
C THR A 10 14.69 -6.28 0.07
N THR A 11 13.59 -6.60 0.76
CA THR A 11 12.99 -5.68 1.73
C THR A 11 14.07 -5.41 2.77
N GLN A 12 14.72 -4.25 2.64
CA GLN A 12 15.83 -3.86 3.50
C GLN A 12 15.29 -3.73 4.91
N ALA A 13 15.69 -4.60 5.83
CA ALA A 13 15.36 -4.42 7.24
C ALA A 13 15.86 -3.02 7.66
N PRO A 14 15.03 -2.19 8.32
CA PRO A 14 13.84 -2.53 9.11
C PRO A 14 12.48 -2.40 8.38
N CYS A 15 12.43 -2.29 7.05
CA CYS A 15 11.18 -2.07 6.32
C CYS A 15 10.29 -3.33 6.28
N MET A 16 8.98 -3.14 6.42
CA MET A 16 8.00 -4.21 6.29
C MET A 16 7.89 -4.69 4.84
N ALA A 17 7.62 -5.99 4.66
CA ALA A 17 7.29 -6.56 3.36
C ALA A 17 5.89 -6.13 2.88
N MET A 18 5.76 -5.89 1.57
CA MET A 18 4.47 -5.69 0.91
C MET A 18 3.57 -6.90 1.15
N GLY A 19 2.30 -6.68 1.47
CA GLY A 19 1.36 -7.73 1.86
C GLY A 19 1.47 -8.18 3.32
N GLY A 20 2.40 -7.61 4.10
CA GLY A 20 2.48 -7.82 5.55
C GLY A 20 1.27 -7.23 6.28
N GLN A 21 0.94 -7.75 7.46
CA GLN A 21 -0.20 -7.28 8.24
C GLN A 21 0.22 -6.24 9.28
N LEU A 22 -0.56 -5.16 9.40
CA LEU A 22 -0.43 -4.08 10.38
C LEU A 22 -1.69 -4.01 11.22
N PHE A 23 -1.60 -3.44 12.42
CA PHE A 23 -2.77 -3.09 13.21
C PHE A 23 -2.88 -1.57 13.30
N VAL A 24 -3.81 -0.98 12.55
CA VAL A 24 -4.04 0.48 12.48
C VAL A 24 -5.40 0.79 13.08
N ASN A 25 -5.45 1.66 14.08
CA ASN A 25 -6.70 2.11 14.72
C ASN A 25 -7.64 0.97 15.14
N GLY A 26 -7.09 -0.16 15.62
CA GLY A 26 -7.91 -1.31 16.04
C GLY A 26 -8.31 -2.28 14.92
N THR A 27 -7.84 -2.05 13.69
CA THR A 27 -8.21 -2.83 12.50
C THR A 27 -6.95 -3.43 11.86
N LEU A 28 -7.06 -4.69 11.41
CA LEU A 28 -6.01 -5.37 10.68
C LEU A 28 -5.97 -4.83 9.24
N GLN A 29 -4.83 -4.28 8.83
CA GLN A 29 -4.59 -3.72 7.50
C GLN A 29 -3.48 -4.49 6.79
N VAL A 30 -3.51 -4.50 5.46
CA VAL A 30 -2.47 -5.12 4.64
C VAL A 30 -1.54 -4.03 4.10
N TRP A 31 -0.24 -4.17 4.30
CA TRP A 31 0.75 -3.19 3.86
C TRP A 31 0.78 -3.10 2.33
N GLY A 32 0.44 -1.92 1.82
CA GLY A 32 0.34 -1.62 0.40
C GLY A 32 -1.06 -1.75 -0.20
N ASP A 33 -2.04 -2.28 0.54
CA ASP A 33 -3.45 -2.29 0.16
C ASP A 33 -4.10 -0.98 0.63
N VAL A 34 -4.23 -0.01 -0.27
CA VAL A 34 -4.58 1.38 0.07
C VAL A 34 -6.07 1.68 -0.09
N ASN A 35 -6.80 0.81 -0.79
CA ASN A 35 -8.25 0.84 -0.93
C ASN A 35 -8.97 -0.26 -0.13
N CYS A 36 -8.24 -1.11 0.61
CA CYS A 36 -8.77 -2.20 1.42
C CYS A 36 -9.65 -3.20 0.65
N ASP A 37 -9.44 -3.35 -0.66
CA ASP A 37 -10.12 -4.35 -1.48
C ASP A 37 -9.19 -5.51 -1.93
N GLY A 38 -7.95 -5.49 -1.45
CA GLY A 38 -6.94 -6.51 -1.67
C GLY A 38 -5.73 -5.95 -2.42
N LEU A 39 -4.54 -6.47 -2.08
CA LEU A 39 -3.30 -5.97 -2.68
C LEU A 39 -3.19 -6.30 -4.18
N ASP A 40 -3.32 -5.29 -5.03
CA ASP A 40 -3.24 -5.42 -6.49
C ASP A 40 -2.62 -4.16 -7.18
N PRO A 41 -2.44 -4.15 -8.51
CA PRO A 41 -1.86 -3.00 -9.21
C PRO A 41 -2.65 -1.68 -9.12
N VAL A 42 -3.94 -1.71 -8.78
CA VAL A 42 -4.77 -0.52 -8.57
C VAL A 42 -4.24 0.28 -7.38
N ASP A 43 -3.75 -0.38 -6.33
CA ASP A 43 -3.15 0.29 -5.18
C ASP A 43 -1.99 1.21 -5.57
N ALA A 44 -1.10 0.70 -6.43
CA ALA A 44 0.04 1.47 -6.92
C ALA A 44 -0.41 2.70 -7.72
N ILE A 45 -1.48 2.58 -8.51
CA ILE A 45 -2.06 3.70 -9.25
C ILE A 45 -2.64 4.74 -8.29
N LEU A 46 -3.33 4.31 -7.23
CA LEU A 46 -3.91 5.22 -6.24
C LEU A 46 -2.82 6.01 -5.50
N ILE A 47 -1.69 5.37 -5.17
CA ILE A 47 -0.53 6.06 -4.59
C ILE A 47 0.03 7.10 -5.55
N LEU A 48 0.25 6.74 -6.83
CA LEU A 48 0.77 7.69 -7.83
C LEU A 48 -0.17 8.86 -8.07
N ARG A 49 -1.49 8.63 -8.01
CA ARG A 49 -2.48 9.70 -8.10
C ARG A 49 -2.40 10.65 -6.91
N PHE A 50 -2.30 10.10 -5.71
CA PHE A 50 -2.15 10.89 -4.49
C PHE A 50 -0.87 11.75 -4.53
N ASP A 51 0.25 11.17 -4.91
CA ASP A 51 1.54 11.89 -5.06
C ASP A 51 1.44 13.02 -6.10
N ALA A 52 0.72 12.78 -7.21
CA ALA A 52 0.45 13.80 -8.23
C ALA A 52 -0.58 14.86 -7.81
N GLY A 53 -1.11 14.83 -6.58
CA GLY A 53 -2.16 15.74 -6.10
C GLY A 53 -3.52 15.54 -6.78
N LEU A 54 -3.73 14.38 -7.41
CA LEU A 54 -5.01 14.03 -8.03
C LEU A 54 -5.99 13.51 -6.97
N PRO A 55 -7.31 13.68 -7.19
CA PRO A 55 -8.31 13.12 -6.30
C PRO A 55 -8.19 11.60 -6.20
N VAL A 56 -8.17 11.11 -4.96
CA VAL A 56 -8.24 9.70 -4.59
C VAL A 56 -9.32 9.55 -3.52
N GLN A 57 -10.14 8.51 -3.65
CA GLN A 57 -11.15 8.16 -2.67
C GLN A 57 -10.76 6.83 -2.03
N THR A 58 -10.48 6.85 -0.74
CA THR A 58 -10.32 5.63 0.06
C THR A 58 -11.67 5.24 0.68
N PRO A 59 -12.03 3.95 0.71
CA PRO A 59 -13.27 3.52 1.36
C PRO A 59 -13.31 3.86 2.86
N ALA A 60 -14.52 3.99 3.41
CA ALA A 60 -14.70 4.26 4.83
C ALA A 60 -14.10 3.12 5.67
N GLY A 61 -13.26 3.46 6.65
CA GLY A 61 -12.54 2.49 7.49
C GLY A 61 -11.15 2.12 6.97
N CYS A 62 -10.75 2.60 5.78
CA CYS A 62 -9.37 2.55 5.32
C CYS A 62 -8.55 3.71 5.89
N PRO A 63 -7.26 3.49 6.22
CA PRO A 63 -6.35 4.58 6.52
C PRO A 63 -6.28 5.57 5.37
N SER A 64 -6.10 6.85 5.69
CA SER A 64 -5.88 7.86 4.65
C SER A 64 -4.47 7.72 4.07
N LEU A 65 -4.33 7.94 2.76
CA LEU A 65 -3.01 7.96 2.13
C LEU A 65 -2.14 9.06 2.78
N GLY A 66 -0.94 8.68 3.22
CA GLY A 66 0.00 9.56 3.92
C GLY A 66 -0.28 9.74 5.42
N GLU A 67 -1.30 9.08 5.99
CA GLU A 67 -1.52 9.03 7.43
C GLU A 67 -0.37 8.29 8.12
N LEU A 68 0.14 8.84 9.22
CA LEU A 68 1.15 8.18 10.05
C LEU A 68 0.47 7.08 10.88
N VAL A 69 0.96 5.84 10.73
CA VAL A 69 0.47 4.63 11.40
C VAL A 69 1.56 3.96 12.23
#